data_AF-A0AAW4BJQ4-F1
#
_entry.id   AF-A0AAW4BJQ4-F1
#
_cell.length_a   1.000
_cell.length_b   1.000
_cell.length_c   1.000
_cell.angle_alpha   90.00
_cell.angle_beta   90.00
_cell.angle_gamma   90.00
#
_symmetry.space_group_name_H-M   'P 1'
#
loop_
_entity.id
_entity.type
_entity.pdbx_description
1 polymer ?
#
loop_
_entity_poly.entity_id
_entity_poly.type
_entity_poly.pdbx_seq_one_letter_code
_entity_poly.pdbx_strand_id
1 'polypeptide(L)'
;NFIVRDKQKNTAHLYYAIVPVCTSDKARSKPIQFMKRVYQAMAKSMDADPSYAGTVAKTPHHPQWSTTEFHGYVYELSELAAHVEIEYVPHWATKEEVDTSHSRNCTLFEELRHFAYSIVDYAREHSHYEAFKSRLEHYAEQRNDFALRGFDCNLSYSEVKATTKSVARWTWDNYVGNECANRGIMNLDKSLSQEERQSLAAKRTHGERKANSAKKILIATQKILKSQKKVTYTAIAKLCQLSRQTVSKYQSIIDSVIQQPQIISLEEIFRVKQPVKYAVSDISPAHDLSENTGSSASPLNQTVIYSFPFNDRNRPLEE
;
A
#
# COMPACT_ATOMS: atom_id res chain seq x y z
N ASN A 1 23.48 28.89 -20.01
CA ASN A 1 24.52 27.89 -20.33
C ASN A 1 25.86 28.49 -20.08
N PHE A 2 26.55 28.02 -19.04
CA PHE A 2 27.80 28.64 -18.60
C PHE A 2 28.68 27.63 -17.86
N ILE A 3 29.98 27.93 -17.82
CA ILE A 3 30.98 27.20 -17.03
C ILE A 3 31.42 28.09 -15.88
N VAL A 4 31.46 27.52 -14.67
CA VAL A 4 32.02 28.18 -13.48
C VAL A 4 33.27 27.43 -13.06
N ARG A 5 34.44 28.04 -13.28
CA ARG A 5 35.76 27.46 -12.96
C ARG A 5 36.31 28.06 -11.67
N ASP A 6 36.99 27.23 -10.89
CA ASP A 6 37.84 27.71 -9.81
C ASP A 6 39.10 28.37 -10.40
N LYS A 7 39.50 29.54 -9.87
CA LYS A 7 40.67 30.29 -10.38
C LYS A 7 42.00 29.67 -9.93
N GLN A 8 41.99 28.93 -8.82
CA GLN A 8 43.18 28.33 -8.22
C GLN A 8 43.24 26.82 -8.48
N LYS A 9 42.10 26.14 -8.50
CA LYS A 9 42.00 24.70 -8.77
C LYS A 9 41.47 24.46 -10.18
N ASN A 10 41.95 23.42 -10.86
CA ASN A 10 41.44 23.05 -12.18
C ASN A 10 40.10 22.27 -12.08
N THR A 11 39.12 22.81 -11.35
CA THR A 11 37.80 22.19 -11.18
C THR A 11 36.71 23.12 -11.70
N ALA A 12 35.75 22.59 -12.43
CA ALA A 12 34.70 23.39 -13.08
C ALA A 12 33.32 22.75 -12.90
N HIS A 13 32.29 23.59 -12.77
CA HIS A 13 30.89 23.15 -12.87
C HIS A 13 30.29 23.68 -14.18
N LEU A 14 29.61 22.81 -14.91
CA LEU A 14 28.90 23.15 -16.14
C LEU A 14 27.41 23.25 -15.83
N TYR A 15 26.79 24.33 -16.30
CA TYR A 15 25.37 24.59 -16.08
C TYR A 15 24.64 24.67 -17.41
N TYR A 16 23.68 23.77 -17.58
CA TYR A 16 22.73 23.77 -18.68
C TYR A 16 21.38 24.28 -18.20
N ALA A 17 20.81 25.25 -18.90
CA ALA A 17 19.47 25.74 -18.61
C ALA A 17 18.46 24.80 -19.29
N ILE A 18 17.54 24.23 -18.52
CA ILE A 18 16.50 23.33 -19.03
C ILE A 18 15.11 23.85 -18.67
N VAL A 19 14.11 23.48 -19.47
CA VAL A 19 12.70 23.64 -19.09
C VAL A 19 12.46 22.90 -17.76
N PRO A 20 11.86 23.56 -16.75
CA PRO A 20 11.78 23.00 -15.40
C PRO A 20 10.94 21.72 -15.36
N VAL A 21 11.49 20.68 -14.74
CA VAL A 21 10.79 19.42 -14.46
C VAL A 21 10.26 19.46 -13.03
N CYS A 22 8.97 19.18 -12.84
CA CYS A 22 8.38 19.11 -11.51
C CYS A 22 8.95 17.91 -10.73
N THR A 23 9.58 18.19 -9.58
CA THR A 23 10.24 17.20 -8.70
C THR A 23 9.54 17.02 -7.34
N SER A 24 8.35 17.61 -7.15
CA SER A 24 7.57 17.46 -5.92
C SER A 24 7.12 16.01 -5.66
N ASP A 25 6.72 15.70 -4.42
CA ASP A 25 6.22 14.37 -4.05
C ASP A 25 5.00 13.90 -4.86
N LYS A 26 4.22 14.84 -5.41
CA LYS A 26 3.04 14.56 -6.26
C LYS A 26 3.37 14.49 -7.75
N ALA A 27 4.62 14.67 -8.14
CA ALA A 27 5.02 14.69 -9.54
C ALA A 27 4.99 13.29 -10.16
N ARG A 28 4.89 13.25 -11.49
CA ARG A 28 4.91 11.99 -12.25
C ARG A 28 6.34 11.43 -12.25
N SER A 29 6.47 10.14 -11.97
CA SER A 29 7.76 9.46 -11.92
C SER A 29 8.48 9.42 -13.27
N LYS A 30 7.75 9.27 -14.39
CA LYS A 30 8.33 9.13 -15.73
C LYS A 30 9.20 10.33 -16.16
N PRO A 31 8.73 11.60 -16.09
CA PRO A 31 9.58 12.76 -16.38
C PRO A 31 10.82 12.87 -15.49
N ILE A 32 10.70 12.60 -14.18
CA ILE A 32 11.83 12.66 -13.25
C ILE A 32 12.89 11.63 -13.61
N GLN A 33 12.47 10.40 -13.91
CA GLN A 33 13.40 9.34 -14.31
C GLN A 33 14.05 9.66 -15.67
N PHE A 34 13.31 10.25 -16.61
CA PHE A 34 13.88 10.69 -17.88
C PHE A 34 14.94 11.77 -17.67
N MET A 35 14.66 12.77 -16.82
CA MET A 35 15.62 13.82 -16.45
C MET A 35 16.89 13.23 -15.83
N LYS A 36 16.76 12.27 -14.90
CA LYS A 36 17.91 11.60 -14.29
C LYS A 36 18.76 10.85 -15.31
N ARG A 37 18.13 10.15 -16.26
CA ARG A 37 18.84 9.42 -17.33
C ARG A 37 19.60 10.36 -18.26
N VAL A 38 18.97 11.46 -18.68
CA VAL A 38 19.64 12.49 -19.49
C VAL A 38 20.82 13.09 -18.74
N TYR A 39 20.66 13.38 -17.44
CA TYR A 39 21.75 13.86 -16.59
C TYR A 39 22.93 12.86 -16.53
N GLN A 40 22.65 11.58 -16.30
CA GLN A 40 23.68 10.53 -16.26
C GLN A 40 24.40 10.37 -17.61
N ALA A 41 23.65 10.39 -18.71
CA ALA A 41 24.22 10.30 -20.06
C ALA A 41 25.09 11.53 -20.39
N MET A 42 24.65 12.73 -20.00
CA MET A 42 25.44 13.97 -20.11
C MET A 42 26.72 13.90 -19.28
N ALA A 43 26.64 13.45 -18.03
CA ALA A 43 27.80 13.29 -17.16
C ALA A 43 28.82 12.33 -17.77
N LYS A 44 28.36 11.17 -18.27
CA LYS A 44 29.19 10.19 -18.96
C LYS A 44 29.82 10.75 -20.24
N SER A 45 29.05 11.44 -21.06
CA SER A 45 29.54 12.02 -22.32
C SER A 45 30.61 13.09 -22.11
N MET A 46 30.62 13.78 -20.97
CA MET A 46 31.57 14.84 -20.64
C MET A 46 32.69 14.39 -19.71
N ASP A 47 32.76 13.09 -19.37
CA ASP A 47 33.68 12.53 -18.38
C ASP A 47 33.63 13.30 -17.03
N ALA A 48 32.42 13.66 -16.62
CA ALA A 48 32.17 14.37 -15.37
C ALA A 48 32.20 13.39 -14.18
N ASP A 49 32.41 13.94 -12.98
CA ASP A 49 32.39 13.15 -11.74
C ASP A 49 31.05 12.41 -11.57
N PRO A 50 31.05 11.06 -11.62
CA PRO A 50 29.82 10.27 -11.49
C PRO A 50 29.23 10.32 -10.08
N SER A 51 30.03 10.71 -9.08
CA SER A 51 29.62 10.77 -7.67
C SER A 51 29.00 12.12 -7.27
N TYR A 52 28.98 13.09 -8.18
CA TYR A 52 28.48 14.43 -7.86
C TYR A 52 26.93 14.45 -7.77
N ALA A 53 26.42 14.59 -6.54
CA ALA A 53 24.99 14.54 -6.22
C ALA A 53 24.20 15.84 -6.51
N GLY A 54 24.86 16.91 -6.98
CA GLY A 54 24.19 18.17 -7.31
C GLY A 54 23.78 19.05 -6.12
N THR A 55 24.20 18.72 -4.89
CA THR A 55 23.82 19.46 -3.67
C THR A 55 24.64 20.73 -3.44
N VAL A 56 25.91 20.76 -3.89
CA VAL A 56 26.82 21.88 -3.68
C VAL A 56 27.37 22.36 -5.03
N ALA A 57 26.91 23.52 -5.49
CA ALA A 57 27.28 24.05 -6.80
C ALA A 57 28.04 25.39 -6.68
N LYS A 58 29.04 25.63 -7.53
CA LYS A 58 29.78 26.90 -7.59
C LYS A 58 28.88 28.05 -8.05
N THR A 59 28.65 29.05 -7.20
CA THR A 59 27.77 30.18 -7.50
C THR A 59 28.28 31.04 -8.66
N PRO A 60 27.55 31.20 -9.77
CA PRO A 60 27.98 32.05 -10.88
C PRO A 60 28.23 33.49 -10.45
N HIS A 61 29.17 34.20 -11.08
CA HIS A 61 29.53 35.60 -10.79
C HIS A 61 30.12 35.89 -9.40
N HIS A 62 30.39 34.87 -8.58
CA HIS A 62 31.09 35.08 -7.32
C HIS A 62 32.57 35.46 -7.57
N PRO A 63 33.17 36.43 -6.84
CA PRO A 63 34.53 36.92 -7.10
C PRO A 63 35.63 35.85 -7.09
N GLN A 64 35.44 34.76 -6.33
CA GLN A 64 36.39 33.64 -6.28
C GLN A 64 36.40 32.78 -7.56
N TRP A 65 35.33 32.81 -8.35
CA TRP A 65 35.16 31.96 -9.53
C TRP A 65 35.31 32.74 -10.83
N SER A 66 35.67 32.04 -11.89
CA SER A 66 35.66 32.57 -13.26
C SER A 66 34.45 31.98 -13.98
N THR A 67 33.50 32.83 -14.37
CA THR A 67 32.29 32.44 -15.10
C THR A 67 32.46 32.76 -16.59
N THR A 68 32.22 31.78 -17.44
CA THR A 68 32.17 31.95 -18.89
C THR A 68 30.76 31.59 -19.37
N GLU A 69 30.04 32.56 -19.89
CA GLU A 69 28.71 32.36 -20.45
C GLU A 69 28.79 32.09 -21.96
N PHE A 70 28.00 31.12 -22.42
CA PHE A 70 27.92 30.80 -23.85
C PHE A 70 26.68 31.42 -24.49
N HIS A 71 25.50 31.15 -23.93
CA HIS A 71 24.22 31.66 -24.43
C HIS A 71 23.09 31.46 -23.41
N GLY A 72 22.01 32.20 -23.61
CA GLY A 72 20.80 32.19 -22.77
C GLY A 72 19.70 31.19 -23.18
N TYR A 73 19.92 30.38 -24.22
CA TYR A 73 18.93 29.40 -24.69
C TYR A 73 18.54 28.38 -23.59
N VAL A 74 17.26 28.09 -23.46
CA VAL A 74 16.71 27.12 -22.51
C VAL A 74 16.39 25.84 -23.28
N TYR A 75 17.05 24.76 -22.93
CA TYR A 75 16.91 23.47 -23.62
C TYR A 75 15.65 22.74 -23.21
N GLU A 76 14.99 22.12 -24.18
CA GLU A 76 14.05 21.04 -23.89
C GLU A 76 14.80 19.79 -23.45
N LEU A 77 14.22 19.02 -22.53
CA LEU A 77 14.90 17.82 -22.03
C LEU A 77 15.10 16.76 -23.13
N SER A 78 14.17 16.70 -24.10
CA SER A 78 14.30 15.85 -25.29
C SER A 78 15.39 16.31 -26.25
N GLU A 79 15.71 17.61 -26.27
CA GLU A 79 16.78 18.15 -27.12
C GLU A 79 18.14 17.69 -26.59
N LEU A 80 18.39 17.83 -25.29
CA LEU A 80 19.60 17.30 -24.66
C LEU A 80 19.72 15.79 -24.84
N ALA A 81 18.60 15.06 -24.72
CA ALA A 81 18.56 13.62 -24.93
C ALA A 81 18.98 13.19 -26.34
N ALA A 82 18.76 14.03 -27.37
CA ALA A 82 19.16 13.72 -28.75
C ALA A 82 20.68 13.81 -28.96
N HIS A 83 21.40 14.47 -28.06
CA HIS A 83 22.85 14.67 -28.14
C HIS A 83 23.66 13.66 -27.30
N VAL A 84 23.00 12.76 -26.56
CA VAL A 84 23.67 11.80 -25.68
C VAL A 84 23.10 10.40 -25.84
N GLU A 85 23.96 9.40 -25.66
CA GLU A 85 23.55 8.00 -25.66
C GLU A 85 22.92 7.64 -24.31
N ILE A 86 21.60 7.45 -24.30
CA ILE A 86 20.85 7.07 -23.10
C ILE A 86 20.77 5.54 -23.02
N GLU A 87 21.48 4.97 -22.06
CA GLU A 87 21.37 3.54 -21.76
C GLU A 87 20.00 3.22 -21.13
N TYR A 88 19.28 2.29 -21.76
CA TYR A 88 18.03 1.77 -21.22
C TYR A 88 18.34 0.70 -20.17
N VAL A 89 18.24 1.07 -18.89
CA VAL A 89 18.21 0.09 -17.80
C VAL A 89 16.78 -0.42 -17.66
N PRO A 90 16.51 -1.73 -17.86
CA PRO A 90 15.18 -2.29 -17.71
C PRO A 90 14.65 -2.07 -16.31
N HIS A 91 13.36 -1.77 -16.18
CA HIS A 91 12.67 -1.60 -14.89
C HIS A 91 12.65 -2.88 -14.02
N TRP A 92 12.97 -4.03 -14.61
CA TRP A 92 13.10 -5.33 -13.96
C TRP A 92 14.56 -5.73 -13.70
N ALA A 93 15.54 -4.96 -14.20
CA ALA A 93 16.92 -5.12 -13.77
C ALA A 93 16.91 -4.93 -12.26
N THR A 94 17.38 -5.94 -11.55
CA THR A 94 17.23 -6.10 -10.12
C THR A 94 17.60 -4.80 -9.44
N LYS A 95 16.66 -4.26 -8.64
CA LYS A 95 16.85 -3.04 -7.84
C LYS A 95 18.03 -3.15 -6.85
N GLU A 96 18.67 -4.32 -6.79
CA GLU A 96 19.80 -4.68 -5.94
C GLU A 96 21.15 -4.19 -6.49
N GLU A 97 21.28 -3.85 -7.79
CA GLU A 97 22.57 -3.40 -8.35
C GLU A 97 22.62 -1.93 -8.77
N VAL A 98 21.46 -1.25 -8.84
CA VAL A 98 21.39 0.11 -9.36
C VAL A 98 21.27 1.09 -8.20
N ASP A 99 22.40 1.76 -7.90
CA ASP A 99 22.52 3.06 -7.18
C ASP A 99 23.11 3.06 -5.75
N THR A 100 23.68 1.95 -5.25
CA THR A 100 24.49 1.98 -4.01
C THR A 100 25.98 2.17 -4.26
N SER A 101 26.40 2.24 -5.53
CA SER A 101 27.80 2.01 -5.98
C SER A 101 28.82 3.11 -5.63
N HIS A 102 28.47 4.16 -4.87
CA HIS A 102 29.42 5.25 -4.58
C HIS A 102 29.54 5.64 -3.11
N SER A 103 28.60 5.28 -2.23
CA SER A 103 28.64 5.68 -0.81
C SER A 103 29.03 4.50 0.07
N ARG A 104 30.22 4.57 0.69
CA ARG A 104 30.72 3.60 1.68
C ARG A 104 29.69 3.32 2.78
N ASN A 105 29.04 4.36 3.30
CA ASN A 105 28.00 4.23 4.33
C ASN A 105 26.77 3.48 3.81
N CYS A 106 26.33 3.75 2.58
CA CYS A 106 25.19 3.03 1.99
C CYS A 106 25.55 1.57 1.70
N THR A 107 26.75 1.30 1.18
CA THR A 107 27.24 -0.07 0.97
C THR A 107 27.29 -0.85 2.28
N LEU A 108 27.87 -0.27 3.34
CA LEU A 108 27.91 -0.91 4.65
C LEU A 108 26.50 -1.16 5.21
N PHE A 109 25.60 -0.18 5.10
CA PHE A 109 24.22 -0.31 5.54
C PHE A 109 23.47 -1.45 4.83
N GLU A 110 23.60 -1.54 3.50
CA GLU A 110 22.96 -2.58 2.69
C GLU A 110 23.47 -3.98 3.07
N GLU A 111 24.78 -4.17 3.18
CA GLU A 111 25.37 -5.44 3.61
C GLU A 111 24.91 -5.80 5.04
N LEU A 112 24.94 -4.82 5.94
CA LEU A 112 24.63 -5.02 7.35
C LEU A 112 23.15 -5.32 7.59
N ARG A 113 22.22 -4.65 6.89
CA ARG A 113 20.78 -4.90 7.06
C ARG A 113 20.40 -6.31 6.61
N HIS A 114 20.97 -6.79 5.51
CA HIS A 114 20.69 -8.14 5.01
C HIS A 114 21.25 -9.22 5.94
N PHE A 115 22.44 -9.00 6.51
CA PHE A 115 22.96 -9.88 7.54
C PHE A 115 22.13 -9.84 8.83
N ALA A 116 21.66 -8.66 9.25
CA ALA A 116 20.79 -8.51 10.41
C ALA A 116 19.48 -9.29 10.23
N TYR A 117 18.87 -9.21 9.05
CA TYR A 117 17.63 -9.91 8.72
C TYR A 117 17.77 -11.43 8.78
N SER A 118 18.94 -11.98 8.43
CA SER A 118 19.14 -13.43 8.42
C SER A 118 19.35 -14.03 9.81
N ILE A 119 19.75 -13.23 10.79
CA ILE A 119 20.10 -13.72 12.14
C ILE A 119 19.13 -13.26 13.24
N VAL A 120 18.31 -12.25 12.99
CA VAL A 120 17.50 -11.60 14.06
C VAL A 120 16.50 -12.54 14.72
N ASP A 121 15.84 -13.41 13.95
CA ASP A 121 14.84 -14.34 14.50
C ASP A 121 15.52 -15.35 15.44
N TYR A 122 16.62 -15.97 14.99
CA TYR A 122 17.45 -16.83 15.83
C TYR A 122 17.97 -16.10 17.07
N ALA A 123 18.43 -14.86 16.91
CA ALA A 123 18.96 -14.06 18.00
C ALA A 123 17.91 -13.68 19.05
N ARG A 124 16.64 -13.46 18.64
CA ARG A 124 15.54 -13.22 19.58
C ARG A 124 15.16 -14.47 20.36
N GLU A 125 15.22 -15.63 19.73
CA GLU A 125 14.91 -16.91 20.37
C GLU A 125 16.01 -17.36 21.36
N HIS A 126 17.28 -17.16 21.00
CA HIS A 126 18.42 -17.77 21.71
C HIS A 126 19.31 -16.76 22.44
N SER A 127 19.07 -15.45 22.31
CA SER A 127 19.93 -14.41 22.88
C SER A 127 19.17 -13.13 23.23
N HIS A 128 19.90 -12.03 23.46
CA HIS A 128 19.34 -10.73 23.80
C HIS A 128 19.93 -9.62 22.92
N TYR A 129 19.31 -8.43 22.96
CA TYR A 129 19.63 -7.32 22.06
C TYR A 129 21.12 -6.96 22.00
N GLU A 130 21.82 -6.89 23.14
CA GLU A 130 23.25 -6.52 23.15
C GLU A 130 24.14 -7.58 22.49
N ALA A 131 23.81 -8.87 22.63
CA ALA A 131 24.52 -9.94 21.93
C ALA A 131 24.31 -9.86 20.42
N PHE A 132 23.08 -9.60 19.97
CA PHE A 132 22.75 -9.37 18.56
C PHE A 132 23.50 -8.15 18.00
N LYS A 133 23.47 -7.03 18.72
CA LYS A 133 24.16 -5.80 18.33
C LYS A 133 25.68 -5.99 18.27
N SER A 134 26.27 -6.67 19.26
CA SER A 134 27.71 -6.99 19.26
C SER A 134 28.11 -7.84 18.04
N ARG A 135 27.27 -8.82 17.68
CA ARG A 135 27.48 -9.62 16.46
C ARG A 135 27.40 -8.80 15.18
N LEU A 136 26.51 -7.80 15.12
CA LEU A 136 26.45 -6.85 14.01
C LEU A 136 27.65 -5.89 14.00
N GLU A 137 28.14 -5.45 15.17
CA GLU A 137 29.33 -4.59 15.26
C GLU A 137 30.56 -5.33 14.72
N HIS A 138 30.76 -6.58 15.13
CA HIS A 138 31.85 -7.40 14.60
C HIS A 138 31.76 -7.62 13.08
N TYR A 139 30.55 -7.89 12.57
CA TYR A 139 30.34 -8.03 11.12
C TYR A 139 30.62 -6.73 10.38
N ALA A 140 30.18 -5.59 10.91
CA ALA A 140 30.39 -4.28 10.30
C ALA A 140 31.87 -3.89 10.28
N GLU A 141 32.62 -4.23 11.33
CA GLU A 141 34.08 -4.03 11.39
C GLU A 141 34.80 -4.88 10.33
N GLN A 142 34.40 -6.14 10.14
CA GLN A 142 34.94 -7.00 9.09
C GLN A 142 34.64 -6.47 7.68
N ARG A 143 33.47 -5.85 7.47
CA ARG A 143 33.05 -5.26 6.20
C ARG A 143 33.54 -3.84 5.97
N ASN A 144 34.26 -3.26 6.93
CA ASN A 144 34.89 -1.94 6.79
C ASN A 144 36.28 -2.05 6.12
N ASP A 145 36.37 -2.84 5.07
CA ASP A 145 37.58 -3.08 4.26
C ASP A 145 37.56 -2.28 2.95
N PHE A 146 36.87 -1.14 2.94
CA PHE A 146 36.66 -0.30 1.76
C PHE A 146 37.95 0.09 1.03
N ALA A 147 39.04 0.35 1.77
CA ALA A 147 40.35 0.62 1.18
C ALA A 147 40.87 -0.55 0.31
N LEU A 148 40.60 -1.81 0.71
CA LEU A 148 40.93 -2.99 -0.08
C LEU A 148 39.98 -3.18 -1.27
N ARG A 149 38.76 -2.64 -1.18
CA ARG A 149 37.73 -2.68 -2.23
C ARG A 149 37.85 -1.55 -3.25
N GLY A 150 38.91 -0.74 -3.19
CA GLY A 150 39.19 0.33 -4.16
C GLY A 150 38.61 1.71 -3.81
N PHE A 151 38.18 1.92 -2.56
CA PHE A 151 37.78 3.25 -2.06
C PHE A 151 38.99 4.00 -1.45
N ASP A 152 38.88 5.33 -1.34
CA ASP A 152 39.95 6.19 -0.82
C ASP A 152 40.37 5.86 0.62
N CYS A 153 39.41 5.51 1.48
CA CYS A 153 39.66 5.08 2.85
C CYS A 153 38.48 4.33 3.48
N ASN A 154 38.77 3.63 4.57
CA ASN A 154 37.76 2.99 5.42
C ASN A 154 36.91 4.03 6.16
N LEU A 155 35.72 3.63 6.59
CA LEU A 155 34.88 4.44 7.46
C LEU A 155 35.50 4.57 8.85
N SER A 156 35.26 5.69 9.52
CA SER A 156 35.66 5.87 10.92
C SER A 156 34.88 4.93 11.84
N TYR A 157 35.47 4.58 12.99
CA TYR A 157 34.80 3.73 13.99
C TYR A 157 33.43 4.30 14.42
N SER A 158 33.31 5.62 14.53
CA SER A 158 32.05 6.29 14.86
C SER A 158 30.97 6.11 13.80
N GLU A 159 31.33 6.14 12.51
CA GLU A 159 30.39 5.95 11.41
C GLU A 159 29.89 4.51 11.33
N VAL A 160 30.82 3.56 11.50
CA VAL A 160 30.49 2.12 11.57
C VAL A 160 29.54 1.88 12.73
N LYS A 161 29.87 2.37 13.93
CA LYS A 161 29.04 2.20 15.13
C LYS A 161 27.67 2.86 15.00
N ALA A 162 27.59 4.04 14.39
CA ALA A 162 26.32 4.72 14.14
C ALA A 162 25.41 3.91 13.21
N THR A 163 25.98 3.43 12.10
CA THR A 163 25.28 2.58 11.12
C THR A 163 24.79 1.30 11.79
N THR A 164 25.67 0.60 12.51
CA THR A 164 25.31 -0.61 13.24
C THR A 164 24.22 -0.39 14.27
N LYS A 165 24.30 0.69 15.05
CA LYS A 165 23.26 1.03 16.03
C LYS A 165 21.90 1.24 15.36
N SER A 166 21.86 1.95 14.23
CA SER A 166 20.61 2.18 13.49
C SER A 166 20.00 0.88 12.96
N VAL A 167 20.82 0.03 12.32
CA VAL A 167 20.38 -1.25 11.76
C VAL A 167 19.93 -2.19 12.88
N ALA A 168 20.73 -2.33 13.94
CA ALA A 168 20.43 -3.19 15.06
C ALA A 168 19.11 -2.80 15.73
N ARG A 169 18.90 -1.51 16.02
CA ARG A 169 17.68 -1.04 16.68
C ARG A 169 16.45 -1.25 15.82
N TRP A 170 16.50 -0.80 14.57
CA TRP A 170 15.37 -0.94 13.67
C TRP A 170 15.00 -2.41 13.44
N THR A 171 16.00 -3.25 13.20
CA THR A 171 15.79 -4.69 12.94
C THR A 171 15.22 -5.39 14.16
N TRP A 172 15.75 -5.11 15.36
CA TRP A 172 15.26 -5.73 16.59
C TRP A 172 13.81 -5.36 16.93
N ASP A 173 13.40 -4.11 16.68
CA ASP A 173 12.08 -3.63 17.08
C ASP A 173 11.01 -3.84 15.98
N ASN A 174 11.38 -3.78 14.69
CA ASN A 174 10.42 -3.67 13.59
C ASN A 174 10.48 -4.82 12.58
N TYR A 175 11.60 -5.52 12.45
CA TYR A 175 11.72 -6.58 11.45
C TYR A 175 11.00 -7.84 11.92
N VAL A 176 10.09 -8.36 11.10
CA VAL A 176 9.46 -9.67 11.29
C VAL A 176 9.84 -10.50 10.06
N GLY A 177 10.77 -11.44 10.22
CA GLY A 177 11.25 -12.25 9.11
C GLY A 177 10.12 -13.08 8.51
N ASN A 178 9.96 -13.05 7.18
CA ASN A 178 9.15 -13.91 6.29
C ASN A 178 7.74 -14.43 6.69
N GLU A 179 7.21 -14.13 7.87
CA GLU A 179 5.80 -14.33 8.23
C GLU A 179 4.91 -13.37 7.42
N CYS A 180 5.50 -12.30 6.92
CA CYS A 180 4.89 -11.36 5.97
C CYS A 180 5.28 -11.63 4.52
N ALA A 181 5.77 -12.84 4.17
CA ALA A 181 5.68 -13.24 2.76
C ALA A 181 4.19 -13.14 2.43
N ASN A 182 3.79 -12.22 1.56
CA ASN A 182 2.40 -12.10 1.14
C ASN A 182 1.99 -13.41 0.44
N ARG A 183 1.61 -14.45 1.20
CA ARG A 183 1.28 -15.81 0.72
C ARG A 183 -0.02 -15.83 -0.09
N GLY A 184 -0.51 -14.64 -0.45
CA GLY A 184 -1.84 -14.39 -0.96
C GLY A 184 -2.90 -14.70 0.10
N ILE A 185 -4.10 -14.17 -0.13
CA ILE A 185 -5.29 -14.46 0.69
C ILE A 185 -5.61 -15.97 0.79
N MET A 186 -5.05 -16.78 -0.11
CA MET A 186 -5.28 -18.22 -0.19
C MET A 186 -4.19 -19.08 0.45
N ASN A 187 -3.05 -18.48 0.86
CA ASN A 187 -1.91 -19.21 1.45
C ASN A 187 -1.54 -20.49 0.67
N LEU A 188 -1.46 -20.38 -0.67
CA LEU A 188 -1.24 -21.53 -1.54
C LEU A 188 0.19 -22.06 -1.39
N ASP A 189 0.33 -23.39 -1.45
CA ASP A 189 1.63 -24.04 -1.39
C ASP A 189 2.55 -23.60 -2.54
N LYS A 190 3.83 -23.41 -2.24
CA LYS A 190 4.88 -23.03 -3.21
C LYS A 190 5.27 -24.19 -4.13
N SER A 191 5.00 -25.44 -3.73
CA SER A 191 5.24 -26.62 -4.57
C SER A 191 4.38 -26.62 -5.84
N LEU A 192 3.22 -25.95 -5.81
CA LEU A 192 2.31 -25.82 -6.93
C LEU A 192 2.89 -24.94 -8.04
N SER A 193 2.63 -25.33 -9.28
CA SER A 193 3.04 -24.56 -10.45
C SER A 193 2.40 -23.15 -10.41
N GLN A 194 3.05 -22.20 -11.07
CA GLN A 194 2.54 -20.83 -11.13
C GLN A 194 1.17 -20.77 -11.81
N GLU A 195 0.95 -21.59 -12.85
CA GLU A 195 -0.32 -21.68 -13.58
C GLU A 195 -1.46 -22.17 -12.69
N GLU A 196 -1.23 -23.22 -11.90
CA GLU A 196 -2.23 -23.75 -10.95
C GLU A 196 -2.58 -22.73 -9.87
N ARG A 197 -1.57 -22.05 -9.32
CA ARG A 197 -1.79 -21.01 -8.31
C ARG A 197 -2.61 -19.84 -8.88
N GLN A 198 -2.33 -19.42 -10.12
CA GLN A 198 -3.10 -18.39 -10.81
C GLN A 198 -4.54 -18.83 -11.09
N SER A 199 -4.74 -20.08 -11.51
CA SER A 199 -6.07 -20.67 -11.75
C SER A 199 -6.91 -20.70 -10.48
N LEU A 200 -6.35 -21.16 -9.36
CA LEU A 200 -7.03 -21.19 -8.05
C LEU A 200 -7.39 -19.78 -7.57
N ALA A 201 -6.46 -18.82 -7.70
CA ALA A 201 -6.69 -17.42 -7.35
C ALA A 201 -7.80 -16.78 -8.20
N ALA A 202 -7.83 -17.07 -9.51
CA ALA A 202 -8.87 -16.61 -10.42
C ALA A 202 -10.23 -17.19 -10.04
N LYS A 203 -10.31 -18.51 -9.78
CA LYS A 203 -11.55 -19.19 -9.37
C LYS A 203 -12.16 -18.56 -8.12
N ARG A 204 -11.33 -18.29 -7.10
CA ARG A 204 -11.77 -17.59 -5.89
C ARG A 204 -12.29 -16.19 -6.21
N THR A 205 -11.51 -15.38 -6.92
CA THR A 205 -11.85 -13.99 -7.26
C THR A 205 -13.17 -13.92 -8.05
N HIS A 206 -13.38 -14.85 -8.99
CA HIS A 206 -14.63 -14.95 -9.72
C HIS A 206 -15.81 -15.32 -8.82
N GLY A 207 -15.62 -16.26 -7.88
CA GLY A 207 -16.63 -16.62 -6.88
C GLY A 207 -17.03 -15.42 -6.02
N GLU A 208 -16.04 -14.67 -5.51
CA GLU A 208 -16.27 -13.50 -4.66
C GLU A 208 -16.95 -12.35 -5.43
N ARG A 209 -16.56 -12.11 -6.70
CA ARG A 209 -17.27 -11.17 -7.60
C ARG A 209 -18.72 -11.61 -7.85
N LYS A 210 -18.96 -12.92 -8.04
CA LYS A 210 -20.29 -13.48 -8.26
C LYS A 210 -21.19 -13.28 -7.03
N ALA A 211 -20.68 -13.57 -5.84
CA ALA A 211 -21.37 -13.39 -4.57
C ALA A 211 -21.68 -11.91 -4.28
N ASN A 212 -20.71 -11.02 -4.50
CA ASN A 212 -20.90 -9.58 -4.32
C ASN A 212 -21.96 -9.01 -5.27
N SER A 213 -21.96 -9.45 -6.54
CA SER A 213 -22.97 -9.05 -7.51
C SER A 213 -24.36 -9.54 -7.10
N ALA A 214 -24.48 -10.80 -6.65
CA ALA A 214 -25.72 -11.36 -6.12
C ALA A 214 -26.25 -10.56 -4.92
N LYS A 215 -25.38 -10.24 -3.95
CA LYS A 215 -25.73 -9.43 -2.78
C LYS A 215 -26.24 -8.04 -3.15
N LYS A 216 -25.55 -7.34 -4.08
CA LYS A 216 -25.97 -6.03 -4.58
C LYS A 216 -27.35 -6.09 -5.25
N ILE A 217 -27.59 -7.11 -6.08
CA ILE A 217 -28.87 -7.32 -6.76
C ILE A 217 -29.98 -7.56 -5.75
N LEU A 218 -29.76 -8.45 -4.77
CA LEU A 218 -30.72 -8.76 -3.72
C LEU A 218 -31.14 -7.50 -2.95
N ILE A 219 -30.18 -6.71 -2.48
CA ILE A 219 -30.43 -5.46 -1.75
C ILE A 219 -31.20 -4.46 -2.63
N ALA A 220 -30.83 -4.32 -3.91
CA ALA A 220 -31.49 -3.41 -4.83
C ALA A 220 -32.96 -3.83 -5.10
N THR A 221 -33.21 -5.12 -5.29
CA THR A 221 -34.56 -5.67 -5.48
C THR A 221 -35.43 -5.42 -4.26
N GLN A 222 -34.93 -5.72 -3.05
CA GLN A 222 -35.64 -5.45 -1.79
C GLN A 222 -35.96 -3.96 -1.62
N LYS A 223 -35.03 -3.07 -1.99
CA LYS A 223 -35.25 -1.62 -1.93
C LYS A 223 -36.36 -1.15 -2.88
N ILE A 224 -36.45 -1.73 -4.07
CA ILE A 224 -37.52 -1.41 -5.04
C ILE A 224 -38.88 -1.91 -4.50
N LEU A 225 -38.93 -3.13 -3.95
CA LEU A 225 -40.14 -3.70 -3.37
C LEU A 225 -40.64 -2.86 -2.19
N LYS A 226 -39.76 -2.44 -1.27
CA LYS A 226 -40.11 -1.53 -0.15
C LYS A 226 -40.65 -0.19 -0.64
N SER A 227 -40.19 0.29 -1.79
CA SER A 227 -40.67 1.54 -2.40
C SER A 227 -41.97 1.38 -3.18
N GLN A 228 -42.59 0.18 -3.18
CA GLN A 228 -43.81 -0.18 -3.92
C GLN A 228 -43.75 0.12 -5.43
N LYS A 229 -42.55 0.17 -6.01
CA LYS A 229 -42.34 0.37 -7.44
C LYS A 229 -42.27 -0.97 -8.17
N LYS A 230 -42.68 -1.00 -9.44
CA LYS A 230 -42.55 -2.20 -10.28
C LYS A 230 -41.07 -2.61 -10.40
N VAL A 231 -40.78 -3.86 -10.02
CA VAL A 231 -39.45 -4.44 -10.16
C VAL A 231 -39.15 -4.67 -11.63
N THR A 232 -38.14 -3.98 -12.15
CA THR A 232 -37.65 -4.15 -13.52
C THR A 232 -36.14 -4.30 -13.52
N TYR A 233 -35.59 -5.09 -14.45
CA TYR A 233 -34.14 -5.27 -14.55
C TYR A 233 -33.39 -3.96 -14.77
N THR A 234 -33.98 -3.01 -15.49
CA THR A 234 -33.41 -1.68 -15.71
C THR A 234 -33.33 -0.86 -14.41
N ALA A 235 -34.36 -0.93 -13.56
CA ALA A 235 -34.36 -0.25 -12.27
C ALA A 235 -33.34 -0.87 -11.30
N ILE A 236 -33.26 -2.20 -11.25
CA ILE A 236 -32.26 -2.91 -10.44
C ILE A 236 -30.85 -2.53 -10.89
N ALA A 237 -30.57 -2.62 -12.20
CA ALA A 237 -29.29 -2.28 -12.81
C ALA A 237 -28.81 -0.86 -12.44
N LYS A 238 -29.72 0.13 -12.52
CA LYS A 238 -29.44 1.51 -12.12
C LYS A 238 -29.07 1.63 -10.64
N LEU A 239 -29.75 0.91 -9.75
CA LEU A 239 -29.49 0.96 -8.31
C LEU A 239 -28.21 0.23 -7.89
N CYS A 240 -27.91 -0.92 -8.50
CA CYS A 240 -26.71 -1.71 -8.17
C CYS A 240 -25.46 -1.30 -8.96
N GLN A 241 -25.60 -0.38 -9.93
CA GLN A 241 -24.56 0.06 -10.87
C GLN A 241 -23.94 -1.13 -11.63
N LEU A 242 -24.79 -2.06 -12.06
CA LEU A 242 -24.41 -3.19 -12.90
C LEU A 242 -25.11 -3.09 -14.26
N SER A 243 -24.56 -3.76 -15.27
CA SER A 243 -25.22 -3.85 -16.57
C SER A 243 -26.53 -4.65 -16.48
N ARG A 244 -27.52 -4.32 -17.32
CA ARG A 244 -28.77 -5.11 -17.42
C ARG A 244 -28.49 -6.57 -17.74
N GLN A 245 -27.50 -6.86 -18.59
CA GLN A 245 -27.09 -8.22 -18.94
C GLN A 245 -26.57 -9.00 -17.74
N THR A 246 -25.80 -8.35 -16.86
CA THR A 246 -25.34 -8.94 -15.59
C THR A 246 -26.52 -9.26 -14.70
N VAL A 247 -27.47 -8.33 -14.53
CA VAL A 247 -28.67 -8.55 -13.70
C VAL A 247 -29.50 -9.72 -14.22
N SER A 248 -29.66 -9.84 -15.54
CA SER A 248 -30.41 -10.93 -16.18
C SER A 248 -29.88 -12.32 -15.82
N LYS A 249 -28.57 -12.46 -15.58
CA LYS A 249 -27.96 -13.75 -15.19
C LYS A 249 -28.35 -14.21 -13.78
N TYR A 250 -28.90 -13.31 -12.95
CA TYR A 250 -29.32 -13.60 -11.57
C TYR A 250 -30.85 -13.58 -11.42
N GLN A 251 -31.58 -13.92 -12.48
CA GLN A 251 -33.04 -13.96 -12.47
C GLN A 251 -33.62 -14.80 -11.31
N SER A 252 -33.05 -15.99 -11.04
CA SER A 252 -33.51 -16.87 -9.96
C SER A 252 -33.48 -16.21 -8.57
N ILE A 253 -32.51 -15.33 -8.31
CA ILE A 253 -32.40 -14.57 -7.06
C ILE A 253 -33.47 -13.46 -7.00
N ILE A 254 -33.79 -12.86 -8.14
CA ILE A 254 -34.82 -11.82 -8.21
C ILE A 254 -36.19 -12.44 -8.00
N ASP A 255 -36.46 -13.56 -8.68
CA ASP A 255 -37.74 -14.27 -8.60
C ASP A 255 -37.99 -14.79 -7.18
N SER A 256 -36.97 -15.33 -6.51
CA SER A 256 -37.10 -15.78 -5.12
C SER A 256 -37.46 -14.64 -4.16
N VAL A 257 -36.93 -13.44 -4.36
CA VAL A 257 -37.25 -12.26 -3.54
C VAL A 257 -38.65 -11.71 -3.85
N ILE A 258 -39.11 -11.79 -5.10
CA ILE A 258 -40.46 -11.35 -5.49
C ILE A 258 -41.54 -12.30 -4.94
N GLN A 259 -41.26 -13.61 -4.92
CA GLN A 259 -42.19 -14.64 -4.45
C GLN A 259 -42.27 -14.74 -2.93
N GLN A 260 -41.37 -14.08 -2.18
CA GLN A 260 -41.45 -14.07 -0.72
C GLN A 260 -42.73 -13.35 -0.25
N PRO A 261 -43.57 -14.01 0.57
CA PRO A 261 -44.76 -13.36 1.12
C PRO A 261 -44.36 -12.17 1.98
N GLN A 262 -45.11 -11.08 1.89
CA GLN A 262 -44.95 -9.92 2.76
C GLN A 262 -45.26 -10.36 4.20
N ILE A 263 -44.24 -10.52 5.03
CA ILE A 263 -44.41 -10.78 6.46
C ILE A 263 -44.82 -9.45 7.09
N ILE A 264 -46.13 -9.27 7.29
CA ILE A 264 -46.69 -8.10 8.00
C ILE A 264 -46.43 -8.32 9.48
N SER A 265 -45.89 -7.29 10.17
CA SER A 265 -45.75 -7.31 11.62
C SER A 265 -47.13 -7.37 12.28
N LEU A 266 -47.31 -8.22 13.30
CA LEU A 266 -48.54 -8.24 14.11
C LEU A 266 -48.88 -6.83 14.64
N GLU A 267 -47.88 -6.01 14.96
CA GLU A 267 -48.09 -4.63 15.43
C GLU A 267 -48.69 -3.72 14.35
N GLU A 268 -48.36 -3.91 13.08
CA GLU A 268 -48.98 -3.15 11.97
C GLU A 268 -50.44 -3.56 11.77
N ILE A 269 -50.76 -4.84 11.96
CA ILE A 269 -52.15 -5.34 11.91
C ILE A 269 -52.97 -4.72 13.06
N PHE A 270 -52.42 -4.66 14.27
CA PHE A 270 -53.11 -4.09 15.44
C PHE A 270 -53.28 -2.56 15.40
N ARG A 271 -52.47 -1.83 14.63
CA ARG A 271 -52.67 -0.39 14.40
C ARG A 271 -53.88 -0.07 13.51
N VAL A 272 -54.34 -1.03 12.71
CA VAL A 272 -55.56 -0.90 11.89
C VAL A 272 -56.79 -1.37 12.70
N LYS A 273 -56.98 -0.84 13.92
CA LYS A 273 -58.28 -0.94 14.59
C LYS A 273 -59.19 0.15 14.03
N GLN A 274 -59.97 -0.17 13.00
CA GLN A 274 -61.13 0.66 12.68
C GLN A 274 -62.19 0.49 13.78
N PRO A 275 -62.75 1.58 14.34
CA PRO A 275 -63.85 1.48 15.28
C PRO A 275 -65.10 1.00 14.52
N VAL A 276 -65.40 -0.29 14.63
CA VAL A 276 -66.66 -0.85 14.11
C VAL A 276 -67.79 -0.40 15.03
N LYS A 277 -68.82 0.21 14.44
CA LYS A 277 -69.88 0.95 15.13
C LYS A 277 -71.01 0.07 15.70
N TYR A 278 -70.68 -1.12 16.19
CA TYR A 278 -71.65 -1.98 16.88
C TYR A 278 -71.20 -2.18 18.32
N ALA A 279 -71.81 -1.38 19.19
CA ALA A 279 -71.85 -1.68 20.61
C ALA A 279 -72.70 -2.95 20.80
N VAL A 280 -72.12 -3.96 21.43
CA VAL A 280 -72.89 -4.95 22.18
C VAL A 280 -72.33 -4.91 23.59
N SER A 281 -73.18 -4.49 24.50
CA SER A 281 -72.96 -4.24 25.90
C SER A 281 -72.75 -5.53 26.70
N ASP A 282 -71.86 -5.40 27.69
CA ASP A 282 -71.82 -6.06 28.98
C ASP A 282 -71.57 -7.57 29.04
N ILE A 283 -70.45 -7.95 29.65
CA ILE A 283 -70.41 -8.63 30.95
C ILE A 283 -69.08 -8.26 31.62
N SER A 284 -69.18 -7.62 32.78
CA SER A 284 -68.07 -7.29 33.66
C SER A 284 -67.82 -8.47 34.62
N PRO A 285 -66.58 -8.99 34.79
CA PRO A 285 -66.23 -9.76 35.96
C PRO A 285 -65.49 -8.86 36.96
N ALA A 286 -66.01 -8.85 38.18
CA ALA A 286 -65.41 -8.21 39.34
C ALA A 286 -64.41 -9.15 40.05
N HIS A 287 -63.48 -8.54 40.79
CA HIS A 287 -62.69 -9.08 41.92
C HIS A 287 -61.58 -10.11 41.55
N ASP A 288 -60.36 -10.07 42.09
CA ASP A 288 -59.73 -9.23 43.12
C ASP A 288 -58.20 -9.53 43.21
N LEU A 289 -57.50 -8.73 44.02
CA LEU A 289 -56.17 -8.92 44.65
C LEU A 289 -54.89 -8.43 43.93
N SER A 290 -54.61 -7.15 44.23
CA SER A 290 -53.41 -6.65 44.94
C SER A 290 -52.03 -7.29 44.70
N GLU A 291 -51.11 -6.49 44.17
CA GLU A 291 -49.79 -6.23 44.79
C GLU A 291 -49.17 -4.95 44.15
N ASN A 292 -48.93 -3.92 44.96
CA ASN A 292 -48.22 -2.73 44.51
C ASN A 292 -47.49 -2.06 45.68
N THR A 293 -46.16 -2.18 45.74
CA THR A 293 -45.25 -1.04 45.96
C THR A 293 -43.84 -1.36 45.43
N GLY A 294 -43.45 -0.59 44.40
CA GLY A 294 -42.10 -0.08 44.11
C GLY A 294 -40.88 -1.01 44.11
N SER A 295 -40.27 -1.22 42.93
CA SER A 295 -39.08 -0.44 42.53
C SER A 295 -38.56 -0.89 41.15
N SER A 296 -37.99 0.08 40.44
CA SER A 296 -37.44 0.09 39.07
C SER A 296 -36.80 -1.19 38.53
N ALA A 297 -37.17 -1.58 37.31
CA ALA A 297 -36.26 -2.23 36.36
C ALA A 297 -36.79 -2.11 34.92
N SER A 298 -36.01 -1.45 34.05
CA SER A 298 -36.12 -1.53 32.59
C SER A 298 -35.72 -2.93 32.07
N PRO A 299 -36.34 -3.45 31.01
CA PRO A 299 -35.67 -4.35 30.07
C PRO A 299 -35.66 -3.72 28.67
N LEU A 300 -34.49 -3.31 28.18
CA LEU A 300 -33.65 -4.10 27.28
C LEU A 300 -34.34 -4.46 25.95
N ASN A 301 -34.07 -3.59 24.96
CA ASN A 301 -34.20 -3.88 23.54
C ASN A 301 -33.47 -5.18 23.18
N GLN A 302 -34.23 -6.20 22.78
CA GLN A 302 -33.66 -7.42 22.20
C GLN A 302 -33.67 -7.29 20.67
N THR A 303 -32.58 -6.72 20.15
CA THR A 303 -32.27 -6.69 18.72
C THR A 303 -31.92 -8.10 18.26
N VAL A 304 -32.79 -8.75 17.49
CA VAL A 304 -32.47 -10.00 16.80
C VAL A 304 -31.56 -9.68 15.62
N ILE A 305 -30.25 -9.77 15.85
CA ILE A 305 -29.21 -9.72 14.82
C ILE A 305 -29.11 -11.12 14.20
N TYR A 306 -29.44 -11.24 12.91
CA TYR A 306 -29.09 -12.42 12.13
C TYR A 306 -27.57 -12.47 11.94
N SER A 307 -26.92 -13.37 12.69
CA SER A 307 -25.53 -13.75 12.53
C SER A 307 -25.37 -14.63 11.29
N PHE A 308 -24.61 -14.12 10.31
CA PHE A 308 -23.99 -14.96 9.28
C PHE A 308 -22.65 -15.48 9.82
N PRO A 309 -22.25 -16.72 9.50
CA PRO A 309 -21.02 -17.30 10.02
C PRO A 309 -19.81 -16.48 9.55
N PHE A 310 -19.17 -15.85 10.52
CA PHE A 310 -17.85 -15.23 10.40
C PHE A 310 -16.84 -16.36 10.44
N ASN A 311 -16.19 -16.66 9.30
CA ASN A 311 -15.14 -17.66 9.27
C ASN A 311 -13.86 -17.02 9.82
N ASP A 312 -13.48 -17.44 11.02
CA ASP A 312 -12.33 -16.96 11.77
C ASP A 312 -11.05 -17.24 10.97
N ARG A 313 -10.35 -16.17 10.57
CA ARG A 313 -9.02 -16.26 9.97
C ARG A 313 -8.01 -16.09 11.09
N ASN A 314 -7.61 -17.20 11.70
CA ASN A 314 -6.39 -17.45 12.50
C ASN A 314 -6.72 -18.42 13.64
N ARG A 315 -6.83 -19.71 13.31
CA ARG A 315 -6.64 -20.78 14.29
C ARG A 315 -5.62 -21.77 13.68
N PRO A 316 -4.48 -22.03 14.34
CA PRO A 316 -3.60 -23.11 13.91
C PRO A 316 -4.34 -24.43 14.13
N LEU A 317 -4.23 -25.33 13.16
CA LEU A 317 -4.72 -26.71 13.29
C LEU A 317 -3.71 -27.45 14.18
N GLU A 318 -4.15 -27.85 15.38
CA GLU A 318 -3.42 -28.82 16.20
C GLU A 318 -3.61 -30.22 15.59
N GLU A 319 -2.50 -30.95 15.47
CA GLU A 319 -2.47 -32.42 15.38
C GLU A 319 -2.66 -33.02 16.78
#